data_AF-X1M0K9-F1
#
_entry.id   AF-X1M0K9-F1
#
_cell.length_a   1.000
_cell.length_b   1.000
_cell.length_c   1.000
_cell.angle_alpha   90.00
_cell.angle_beta   90.00
_cell.angle_gamma   90.00
#
_symmetry.space_group_name_H-M   'P 1'
#
loop_
_entity.id
_entity.type
_entity.pdbx_description
1 polymer ?
#
loop_
_entity_poly.entity_id
_entity_poly.type
_entity_poly.pdbx_seq_one_letter_code
_entity_poly.pdbx_strand_id
1 'polypeptide(L)'
;MGYISVGFGFFDMIHDFILIFSVVMLSVVYFFEGIRAVSNYISGKFLKPVFTRKIQFLIFIILAFTIAFLLLMILSFKRPLVVLLAFDILTPLIVSAIIFIFQPLAVLGRNQIIRKAKRKRAEFKDLLVIGITGSYGKTSTKEFLATILAEKFNILKTKEHQNTEIGVSQCILNDLQPEHEIFIC
;
A
#
# COMPACT_ATOMS: atom_id res chain seq x y z
N MET A 1 25.60 61.62 -20.38
CA MET A 1 26.48 60.70 -19.63
C MET A 1 25.78 60.32 -18.34
N GLY A 2 25.55 59.01 -18.12
CA GLY A 2 25.50 58.41 -16.78
C GLY A 2 24.24 58.57 -15.92
N TYR A 3 23.18 57.83 -16.23
CA TYR A 3 22.26 57.32 -15.20
C TYR A 3 22.20 55.79 -15.32
N ILE A 4 23.18 55.14 -14.68
CA ILE A 4 23.35 53.68 -14.66
C ILE A 4 22.59 53.13 -13.44
N SER A 5 21.44 52.52 -13.70
CA SER A 5 20.98 51.22 -13.17
C SER A 5 21.44 50.73 -11.78
N VAL A 6 21.34 51.51 -10.70
CA VAL A 6 21.61 51.01 -9.33
C VAL A 6 20.45 50.18 -8.75
N GLY A 7 19.21 50.36 -9.26
CA GLY A 7 18.02 49.68 -8.73
C GLY A 7 17.87 48.19 -9.09
N PHE A 8 18.47 47.73 -10.19
CA PHE A 8 18.37 46.34 -10.63
C PHE A 8 19.26 45.41 -9.78
N GLY A 9 20.50 45.84 -9.47
CA GLY A 9 21.46 44.99 -8.76
C GLY A 9 21.11 44.66 -7.30
N PHE A 10 20.43 45.56 -6.58
CA PHE A 10 20.05 45.29 -5.18
C PHE A 10 18.90 44.27 -5.08
N PHE A 11 17.93 44.34 -5.99
CA PHE A 11 16.82 43.38 -6.04
C PHE A 11 17.31 42.00 -6.50
N ASP A 12 18.20 41.94 -7.49
CA ASP A 12 18.83 40.71 -7.95
C ASP A 12 19.67 40.05 -6.85
N MET A 13 20.43 40.84 -6.08
CA MET A 13 21.21 40.34 -4.93
C MET A 13 20.33 39.76 -3.82
N ILE A 14 19.20 40.40 -3.51
CA ILE A 14 18.23 39.87 -2.53
C ILE A 14 17.61 38.58 -3.05
N HIS A 15 17.23 38.54 -4.32
CA HIS A 15 16.65 37.34 -4.94
C HIS A 15 17.64 36.17 -4.92
N ASP A 16 18.90 36.39 -5.29
CA ASP A 16 19.95 35.37 -5.26
C ASP A 16 20.24 34.88 -3.84
N PHE A 17 20.25 35.77 -2.86
CA PHE A 17 20.39 35.39 -1.45
C PHE A 17 19.23 34.50 -0.98
N ILE A 18 17.99 34.88 -1.28
CA ILE A 18 16.80 34.08 -0.94
C ILE A 18 16.86 32.71 -1.61
N LEU A 19 17.26 32.67 -2.88
CA LEU A 19 17.37 31.44 -3.64
C LEU A 19 18.41 30.51 -3.02
N ILE A 20 19.63 30.99 -2.77
CA ILE A 20 20.70 30.20 -2.13
C ILE A 20 20.26 29.70 -0.76
N PHE A 21 19.68 30.58 0.06
CA PHE A 21 19.19 30.22 1.39
C PHE A 21 18.14 29.10 1.32
N SER A 22 17.20 29.17 0.37
CA SER A 22 16.18 28.14 0.18
C SER A 22 16.73 26.80 -0.30
N VAL A 23 17.74 26.79 -1.20
CA VAL A 23 18.44 25.56 -1.62
C VAL A 23 19.11 24.90 -0.44
N VAL A 24 19.82 25.67 0.39
CA VAL A 24 20.54 25.17 1.56
C VAL A 24 19.55 24.58 2.56
N MET A 25 18.46 25.30 2.87
CA MET A 25 17.43 24.81 3.79
C MET A 25 16.78 23.51 3.30
N LEU A 26 16.40 23.43 2.02
CA LEU A 26 15.83 22.21 1.45
C LEU A 26 16.83 21.05 1.49
N SER A 27 18.09 21.29 1.15
CA SER A 27 19.15 20.28 1.20
C SER A 27 19.32 19.72 2.61
N VAL A 28 19.27 20.57 3.63
CA VAL A 28 19.32 20.18 5.05
C VAL A 28 18.12 19.32 5.42
N VAL A 29 16.91 19.69 5.01
CA VAL A 29 15.69 18.91 5.29
C VAL A 29 15.80 17.51 4.66
N TYR A 30 16.14 17.39 3.38
CA TYR A 30 16.28 16.08 2.73
C TYR A 30 17.40 15.23 3.34
N PHE A 31 18.48 15.86 3.80
CA PHE A 31 19.55 15.16 4.51
C PHE A 31 19.04 14.52 5.80
N PHE A 32 18.29 15.26 6.62
CA PHE A 32 17.69 14.73 7.85
C PHE A 32 16.63 13.67 7.57
N GLU A 33 15.80 13.85 6.54
CA GLU A 33 14.83 12.83 6.12
C GLU A 33 15.54 11.55 5.66
N GLY A 34 16.62 11.65 4.91
CA GLY A 34 17.46 10.52 4.49
C GLY A 34 18.04 9.77 5.68
N ILE A 35 18.61 10.47 6.66
CA ILE A 35 19.12 9.87 7.90
C ILE A 35 17.99 9.16 8.65
N ARG A 36 16.82 9.80 8.79
CA ARG A 36 15.67 9.22 9.47
C ARG A 36 15.18 7.96 8.76
N ALA A 37 15.13 7.96 7.43
CA ALA A 37 14.74 6.80 6.63
C ALA A 37 15.71 5.62 6.83
N VAL A 38 17.03 5.88 6.77
CA VAL A 38 18.06 4.85 7.02
C VAL A 38 17.97 4.33 8.46
N SER A 39 17.85 5.21 9.44
CA SER A 39 17.72 4.85 10.86
C SER A 39 16.49 3.97 11.13
N ASN A 40 15.35 4.31 10.53
CA ASN A 40 14.13 3.51 10.62
C ASN A 40 14.28 2.13 9.95
N TYR A 41 15.05 2.04 8.85
CA TYR A 41 15.29 0.77 8.16
C TYR A 41 16.15 -0.16 9.01
N ILE A 42 17.24 0.37 9.59
CA ILE A 42 18.16 -0.39 10.46
C ILE A 42 17.46 -0.83 11.74
N SER A 43 16.62 0.03 12.34
CA SER A 43 15.90 -0.27 13.59
C SER A 43 14.74 -1.25 13.43
N GLY A 44 14.49 -1.78 12.22
CA GLY A 44 13.42 -2.75 11.97
C GLY A 44 12.00 -2.21 12.13
N LYS A 45 11.85 -0.89 12.32
CA LYS A 45 10.54 -0.22 12.46
C LYS A 45 9.80 -0.11 11.12
N PHE A 46 10.47 -0.35 10.01
CA PHE A 46 9.84 -0.39 8.69
C PHE A 46 8.96 -1.62 8.53
N LEU A 47 7.67 -1.38 8.29
CA LEU A 47 6.76 -2.38 7.76
C LEU A 47 7.22 -2.74 6.35
N LYS A 48 7.77 -3.95 6.18
CA LYS A 48 8.21 -4.44 4.88
C LYS A 48 6.98 -4.63 3.98
N PRO A 49 6.93 -3.99 2.80
CA PRO A 49 5.81 -4.17 1.90
C PRO A 49 5.81 -5.60 1.37
N VAL A 50 4.64 -6.24 1.35
CA VAL A 50 4.47 -7.53 0.69
C VAL A 50 4.57 -7.30 -0.81
N PHE A 51 5.52 -7.97 -1.48
CA PHE A 51 5.71 -7.85 -2.92
C PHE A 51 4.58 -8.53 -3.70
N THR A 52 3.47 -7.80 -3.82
CA THR A 52 2.39 -8.16 -4.74
C THR A 52 2.66 -7.57 -6.11
N ARG A 53 2.10 -8.16 -7.18
CA ARG A 53 2.20 -7.61 -8.54
C ARG A 53 1.75 -6.15 -8.63
N LYS A 54 0.76 -5.75 -7.81
CA LYS A 54 0.27 -4.37 -7.71
C LYS A 54 1.33 -3.42 -7.15
N ILE A 55 1.99 -3.84 -6.07
CA ILE A 55 3.05 -3.05 -5.42
C ILE A 55 4.28 -2.95 -6.34
N GLN A 56 4.66 -4.02 -7.01
CA GLN A 56 5.76 -4.00 -7.99
C GLN A 56 5.48 -3.03 -9.15
N PHE A 57 4.26 -3.05 -9.68
CA PHE A 57 3.84 -2.11 -10.72
C PHE A 57 3.85 -0.66 -10.25
N LEU A 58 3.38 -0.40 -9.03
CA LEU A 58 3.38 0.93 -8.42
C LEU A 58 4.81 1.46 -8.20
N ILE A 59 5.71 0.62 -7.68
CA ILE A 59 7.14 0.96 -7.54
C ILE A 59 7.76 1.28 -8.90
N PHE A 60 7.46 0.49 -9.93
CA PHE A 60 7.97 0.72 -11.28
C PHE A 60 7.52 2.08 -11.85
N ILE A 61 6.24 2.44 -11.71
CA ILE A 61 5.76 3.76 -12.17
C ILE A 61 6.43 4.89 -11.39
N ILE A 62 6.50 4.78 -10.06
CA ILE A 62 7.13 5.81 -9.22
C ILE A 62 8.59 5.99 -9.62
N LEU A 63 9.32 4.89 -9.85
CA LEU A 63 10.72 4.93 -10.27
C LEU A 63 10.88 5.56 -11.67
N ALA A 64 10.01 5.20 -12.62
CA ALA A 64 10.02 5.80 -13.96
C ALA A 64 9.73 7.30 -13.90
N PHE A 65 8.78 7.71 -13.06
CA PHE A 65 8.41 9.10 -12.85
C PHE A 65 9.54 9.91 -12.19
N THR A 66 10.21 9.35 -11.17
CA THR A 66 11.36 10.01 -10.52
C THR A 66 12.56 10.13 -11.45
N ILE A 67 12.85 9.13 -12.28
CA ILE A 67 13.94 9.18 -13.28
C ILE A 67 13.62 10.23 -14.36
N ALA A 68 12.40 10.22 -14.90
CA ALA A 68 11.98 11.21 -15.90
C ALA A 68 12.06 12.63 -15.33
N PHE A 69 11.67 12.80 -14.07
CA PHE A 69 11.79 14.06 -13.36
C PHE A 69 13.26 14.51 -13.22
N LEU A 70 14.16 13.62 -12.79
CA LEU A 70 15.58 13.91 -12.66
C LEU A 70 16.19 14.34 -14.01
N LEU A 71 15.82 13.66 -15.10
CA LEU A 71 16.27 14.00 -16.45
C LEU A 71 15.80 15.40 -16.89
N LEU A 72 14.54 15.75 -16.63
CA LEU A 72 13.97 17.06 -16.95
C LEU A 72 14.63 18.18 -16.13
N MET A 73 14.98 17.89 -14.87
CA MET A 73 15.75 18.78 -13.99
C MET A 73 17.13 19.10 -14.56
N ILE A 74 17.85 18.10 -15.09
CA ILE A 74 19.17 18.29 -15.71
C ILE A 74 19.06 19.17 -16.97
N LEU A 75 17.98 19.04 -17.75
CA LEU A 75 17.78 19.75 -19.02
C LEU A 75 17.29 21.21 -18.86
N SER A 76 16.51 21.53 -17.81
CA SER A 76 15.78 22.80 -17.68
C SER A 76 16.34 23.75 -16.61
N PHE A 77 17.68 23.86 -16.50
CA PHE A 77 18.50 24.52 -15.47
C PHE A 77 18.06 25.91 -14.92
N LYS A 78 17.05 26.54 -15.50
CA LYS A 78 16.61 27.90 -15.18
C LYS A 78 15.83 28.05 -13.86
N ARG A 79 15.15 27.00 -13.34
CA ARG A 79 14.37 27.05 -12.07
C ARG A 79 14.22 25.69 -11.36
N PRO A 80 15.30 25.09 -10.81
CA PRO A 80 15.26 23.75 -10.23
C PRO A 80 14.34 23.63 -8.99
N LEU A 81 14.24 24.69 -8.17
CA LEU A 81 13.49 24.67 -6.91
C LEU A 81 11.98 24.61 -7.06
N VAL A 82 11.41 25.43 -7.94
CA VAL A 82 9.95 25.47 -8.17
C VAL A 82 9.47 24.14 -8.75
N VAL A 83 10.29 23.53 -9.61
CA VAL A 83 10.01 22.25 -10.24
C VAL A 83 10.05 21.11 -9.21
N LEU A 84 10.98 21.17 -8.25
CA LEU A 84 11.11 20.21 -7.15
C LEU A 84 9.96 20.28 -6.14
N LEU A 85 9.54 21.48 -5.74
CA LEU A 85 8.35 21.65 -4.89
C LEU A 85 7.07 21.18 -5.59
N ALA A 86 6.93 21.48 -6.88
CA ALA A 86 5.78 21.01 -7.66
C ALA A 86 5.74 19.48 -7.72
N PHE A 87 6.89 18.83 -7.86
CA PHE A 87 6.99 17.37 -7.87
C PHE A 87 6.55 16.75 -6.54
N ASP A 88 7.01 17.27 -5.41
CA ASP A 88 6.62 16.76 -4.08
C ASP A 88 5.12 16.88 -3.82
N ILE A 89 4.50 17.96 -4.31
CA ILE A 89 3.05 18.18 -4.20
C ILE A 89 2.28 17.24 -5.16
N LEU A 90 2.79 17.03 -6.37
CA LEU A 90 2.11 16.24 -7.41
C LEU A 90 2.27 14.73 -7.22
N THR A 91 3.38 14.26 -6.64
CA THR A 91 3.66 12.83 -6.44
C THR A 91 2.56 12.10 -5.67
N PRO A 92 2.10 12.55 -4.48
CA PRO A 92 1.02 11.86 -3.77
C PRO A 92 -0.31 11.89 -4.55
N LEU A 93 -0.56 12.95 -5.33
CA LEU A 93 -1.75 13.05 -6.18
C LEU A 93 -1.71 12.01 -7.31
N ILE A 94 -0.58 11.86 -7.99
CA ILE A 94 -0.38 10.88 -9.06
C ILE A 94 -0.51 9.45 -8.52
N VAL A 95 0.13 9.16 -7.38
CA VAL A 95 0.04 7.85 -6.72
C VAL A 95 -1.40 7.54 -6.34
N SER A 96 -2.13 8.49 -5.76
CA SER A 96 -3.54 8.34 -5.42
C SER A 96 -4.41 8.07 -6.64
N ALA A 97 -4.22 8.81 -7.74
CA ALA A 97 -4.94 8.63 -8.99
C ALA A 97 -4.70 7.24 -9.61
N ILE A 98 -3.45 6.76 -9.61
CA ILE A 98 -3.11 5.41 -10.07
C ILE A 98 -3.84 4.37 -9.21
N ILE A 99 -3.72 4.45 -7.88
CA ILE A 99 -4.39 3.49 -6.98
C ILE A 99 -5.90 3.47 -7.21
N PHE A 100 -6.52 4.64 -7.39
CA PHE A 100 -7.94 4.76 -7.67
C PHE A 100 -8.36 4.04 -8.96
N ILE A 101 -7.57 4.17 -10.03
CA ILE A 101 -7.80 3.45 -11.30
C ILE A 101 -7.66 1.93 -11.12
N PHE A 102 -6.74 1.47 -10.27
CA PHE A 102 -6.53 0.04 -10.00
C PHE A 102 -7.55 -0.57 -9.03
N GLN A 103 -8.20 0.23 -8.19
CA GLN A 103 -9.18 -0.22 -7.20
C GLN A 103 -10.36 -1.03 -7.80
N PRO A 104 -11.04 -0.61 -8.88
CA PRO A 104 -12.14 -1.40 -9.44
C PRO A 104 -11.68 -2.79 -9.91
N LEU A 105 -10.52 -2.88 -10.56
CA LEU A 105 -9.94 -4.16 -10.97
C LEU A 105 -9.63 -5.07 -9.76
N ALA A 106 -9.13 -4.48 -8.67
CA ALA A 106 -8.89 -5.20 -7.43
C ALA A 106 -10.18 -5.77 -6.81
N VAL A 107 -11.24 -4.96 -6.77
CA VAL A 107 -12.55 -5.35 -6.22
C VAL A 107 -13.19 -6.44 -7.09
N LEU A 108 -13.09 -6.33 -8.41
CA LEU A 108 -13.59 -7.35 -9.32
C LEU A 108 -12.89 -8.70 -9.09
N GLY A 109 -11.56 -8.71 -8.97
CA GLY A 109 -10.81 -9.93 -8.67
C GLY A 109 -11.21 -10.58 -7.34
N ARG A 110 -11.38 -9.78 -6.28
CA ARG A 110 -11.91 -10.26 -4.99
C ARG A 110 -13.30 -10.86 -5.14
N ASN A 111 -14.22 -10.16 -5.80
CA ASN A 111 -15.60 -10.59 -5.96
C ASN A 111 -15.72 -11.87 -6.79
N GLN A 112 -14.82 -12.09 -7.76
CA GLN A 112 -14.75 -13.35 -8.50
C GLN A 112 -14.38 -14.53 -7.59
N ILE A 113 -13.40 -14.36 -6.70
CA ILE A 113 -13.01 -15.40 -5.73
C ILE A 113 -14.20 -15.73 -4.81
N ILE A 114 -14.86 -14.72 -4.26
CA ILE A 114 -16.03 -14.89 -3.38
C ILE A 114 -17.17 -15.59 -4.13
N ARG A 115 -17.46 -15.20 -5.37
CA ARG A 115 -18.51 -15.85 -6.18
C ARG A 115 -18.18 -17.31 -6.45
N LYS A 116 -16.94 -17.65 -6.79
CA LYS A 116 -16.49 -19.04 -6.98
C LYS A 116 -16.64 -19.84 -5.69
N ALA A 117 -16.22 -19.30 -4.56
CA ALA A 117 -16.36 -19.96 -3.25
C ALA A 117 -17.83 -20.18 -2.88
N LYS A 118 -18.69 -19.18 -3.09
CA LYS A 118 -20.15 -19.29 -2.86
C LYS A 118 -20.77 -20.40 -3.72
N ARG A 119 -20.35 -20.52 -4.97
CA ARG A 119 -20.81 -21.56 -5.89
C ARG A 119 -20.38 -22.95 -5.42
N LYS A 120 -19.08 -23.14 -5.13
CA LYS A 120 -18.54 -24.40 -4.60
C LYS A 120 -19.26 -24.80 -3.31
N ARG A 121 -19.39 -23.89 -2.34
CA ARG A 121 -20.09 -24.16 -1.07
C ARG A 121 -21.55 -24.57 -1.28
N ALA A 122 -22.24 -24.04 -2.29
CA ALA A 122 -23.63 -24.38 -2.57
C ALA A 122 -23.83 -25.83 -3.07
N GLU A 123 -22.76 -26.49 -3.53
CA GLU A 123 -22.78 -27.90 -3.92
C GLU A 123 -22.84 -28.84 -2.69
N PHE A 124 -22.43 -28.36 -1.52
CA PHE A 124 -22.40 -29.10 -0.26
C PHE A 124 -23.69 -28.83 0.53
N LYS A 125 -24.75 -29.60 0.25
CA LYS A 125 -26.08 -29.38 0.85
C LYS A 125 -26.15 -29.73 2.34
N ASP A 126 -25.40 -30.73 2.76
CA ASP A 126 -25.43 -31.25 4.13
C ASP A 126 -24.35 -30.63 5.04
N LEU A 127 -23.55 -29.69 4.50
CA LEU A 127 -22.50 -29.01 5.25
C LEU A 127 -23.08 -27.98 6.22
N LEU A 128 -22.87 -28.20 7.53
CA LEU A 128 -23.18 -27.23 8.56
C LEU A 128 -22.09 -26.15 8.61
N VAL A 129 -22.48 -24.88 8.48
CA VAL A 129 -21.54 -23.75 8.54
C VAL A 129 -21.76 -22.96 9.81
N ILE A 130 -20.70 -22.79 10.62
CA ILE A 130 -20.71 -22.04 11.88
C ILE A 130 -19.77 -20.84 11.73
N GLY A 131 -20.32 -19.63 11.74
CA GLY A 131 -19.54 -18.39 11.71
C GLY A 131 -19.34 -17.82 13.11
N ILE A 132 -18.11 -17.55 13.50
CA ILE A 132 -17.75 -16.98 14.80
C ILE A 132 -17.41 -15.50 14.64
N THR A 133 -18.16 -14.64 15.33
CA THR A 133 -17.99 -13.18 15.32
C THR A 133 -17.87 -12.62 16.73
N GLY A 134 -17.47 -11.35 16.85
CA GLY A 134 -17.37 -10.62 18.12
C GLY A 134 -16.08 -9.80 18.23
N SER A 135 -15.98 -8.96 19.27
CA SER A 135 -14.77 -8.14 19.49
C SER A 135 -13.61 -8.96 20.08
N TYR A 136 -13.93 -9.91 20.96
CA TYR A 136 -12.96 -10.75 21.69
C TYR A 136 -13.32 -12.23 21.62
N GLY A 137 -12.39 -13.12 21.99
CA GLY A 137 -12.64 -14.56 22.12
C GLY A 137 -12.77 -15.36 20.82
N LYS A 138 -12.93 -14.71 19.65
CA LYS A 138 -13.12 -15.36 18.34
C LYS A 138 -12.18 -16.55 18.07
N THR A 139 -10.87 -16.33 18.18
CA THR A 139 -9.87 -17.36 17.88
C THR A 139 -9.96 -18.52 18.88
N SER A 140 -10.00 -18.24 20.18
CA SER A 140 -10.09 -19.28 21.21
C SER A 140 -11.39 -20.08 21.11
N THR A 141 -12.53 -19.43 20.89
CA THR A 141 -13.82 -20.09 20.70
C THR A 141 -13.81 -20.98 19.45
N LYS A 142 -13.21 -20.51 18.35
CA LYS A 142 -13.04 -21.32 17.13
C LYS A 142 -12.23 -22.57 17.40
N GLU A 143 -11.11 -22.44 18.10
CA GLU A 143 -10.22 -23.55 18.41
C GLU A 143 -10.91 -24.57 19.32
N PHE A 144 -11.55 -24.14 20.41
CA PHE A 144 -12.26 -25.03 21.31
C PHE A 144 -13.43 -25.74 20.63
N LEU A 145 -14.25 -25.02 19.87
CA LEU A 145 -15.38 -25.61 19.16
C LEU A 145 -14.92 -26.61 18.11
N ALA A 146 -13.84 -26.30 17.39
CA ALA A 146 -13.25 -27.22 16.43
C ALA A 146 -12.75 -28.49 17.12
N THR A 147 -12.02 -28.38 18.23
CA THR A 147 -11.53 -29.57 18.96
C THR A 147 -12.67 -30.47 19.44
N ILE A 148 -13.74 -29.88 19.98
CA ILE A 148 -14.89 -30.65 20.48
C ILE A 148 -15.63 -31.34 19.33
N LEU A 149 -15.91 -30.63 18.24
CA LEU A 149 -16.66 -31.19 17.11
C LEU A 149 -15.86 -32.22 16.32
N ALA A 150 -14.53 -32.10 16.29
CA ALA A 150 -13.64 -33.06 15.63
C ALA A 150 -13.67 -34.46 16.27
N GLU A 151 -14.17 -34.61 17.50
CA GLU A 151 -14.31 -35.94 18.13
C GLU A 151 -15.33 -36.83 17.42
N LYS A 152 -16.32 -36.22 16.74
CA LYS A 152 -17.44 -36.95 16.13
C LYS A 152 -17.63 -36.67 14.65
N PHE A 153 -17.23 -35.50 14.17
CA PHE A 153 -17.49 -35.06 12.80
C PHE A 153 -16.20 -34.74 12.07
N ASN A 154 -16.21 -34.91 10.75
CA ASN A 154 -15.15 -34.40 9.89
C ASN A 154 -15.30 -32.89 9.73
N ILE A 155 -14.37 -32.13 10.29
CA ILE A 155 -14.47 -30.67 10.33
C ILE A 155 -13.42 -29.97 9.48
N LEU A 156 -13.79 -28.81 8.93
CA LEU A 156 -12.88 -27.84 8.35
C LEU A 156 -12.96 -26.54 9.16
N LYS A 157 -11.81 -25.95 9.50
CA LYS A 157 -11.75 -24.62 10.12
C LYS A 157 -10.85 -23.67 9.35
N THR A 158 -11.17 -22.38 9.38
CA THR A 158 -10.29 -21.33 8.84
C THR A 158 -8.99 -21.25 9.64
N LYS A 159 -7.85 -21.00 8.97
CA LYS A 159 -6.56 -20.77 9.65
C LYS A 159 -6.60 -19.45 10.44
N GLU A 160 -5.74 -19.29 11.45
CA GLU A 160 -5.74 -18.12 12.33
C GLU A 160 -5.60 -16.77 11.60
N HIS A 161 -4.81 -16.73 10.51
CA HIS A 161 -4.60 -15.52 9.71
C HIS A 161 -5.67 -15.29 8.61
N GLN A 162 -6.65 -16.19 8.47
CA GLN A 162 -7.65 -16.16 7.38
C GLN A 162 -9.02 -15.62 7.83
N ASN A 163 -9.03 -14.50 8.55
CA ASN A 163 -10.28 -13.91 9.09
C ASN A 163 -10.93 -12.90 8.12
N THR A 164 -10.47 -12.85 6.87
CA THR A 164 -11.01 -11.95 5.84
C THR A 164 -11.89 -12.70 4.86
N GLU A 165 -12.82 -12.02 4.19
CA GLU A 165 -13.69 -12.63 3.17
C GLU A 165 -12.92 -13.43 2.11
N ILE A 166 -11.75 -12.92 1.69
CA ILE A 166 -10.87 -13.61 0.73
C ILE A 166 -10.26 -14.86 1.38
N GLY A 167 -9.80 -14.77 2.63
CA GLY A 167 -9.22 -15.89 3.36
C GLY A 167 -10.23 -17.04 3.53
N VAL A 168 -11.44 -16.73 3.97
CA VAL A 168 -12.54 -17.70 4.08
C VAL A 168 -12.88 -18.30 2.71
N SER A 169 -12.98 -17.46 1.67
CA SER A 169 -13.27 -17.92 0.31
C SER A 169 -12.17 -18.84 -0.24
N GLN A 170 -10.90 -18.56 0.05
CA GLN A 170 -9.77 -19.39 -0.35
C GLN A 170 -9.76 -20.73 0.40
N CYS A 171 -10.06 -20.74 1.70
CA CYS A 171 -10.22 -21.96 2.47
C CYS A 171 -11.31 -22.86 1.87
N ILE A 172 -12.47 -22.30 1.53
CA ILE A 172 -13.54 -23.04 0.84
C ILE A 172 -13.05 -23.59 -0.50
N LEU A 173 -12.36 -22.78 -1.31
CA LEU A 173 -11.92 -23.19 -2.65
C LEU A 173 -10.85 -24.28 -2.61
N ASN A 174 -9.89 -24.20 -1.70
CA ASN A 174 -8.73 -25.07 -1.67
C ASN A 174 -8.90 -26.27 -0.74
N ASP A 175 -9.52 -26.08 0.43
CA ASP A 175 -9.45 -27.04 1.52
C ASP A 175 -10.79 -27.78 1.74
N LEU A 176 -11.94 -27.22 1.30
CA LEU A 176 -13.23 -27.90 1.43
C LEU A 176 -13.32 -29.11 0.49
N GLN A 177 -13.46 -30.28 1.11
CA GLN A 177 -13.62 -31.61 0.50
C GLN A 177 -14.96 -32.26 0.89
N PRO A 178 -15.52 -33.20 0.09
CA PRO A 178 -16.82 -33.84 0.31
C PRO A 178 -17.01 -34.55 1.65
N GLU A 179 -15.92 -34.95 2.30
CA GLU A 179 -15.96 -35.67 3.59
C GLU A 179 -16.26 -34.74 4.76
N HIS A 180 -16.09 -33.43 4.58
CA HIS A 180 -16.34 -32.46 5.65
C HIS A 180 -17.84 -32.26 5.88
N GLU A 181 -18.23 -32.41 7.13
CA GLU A 181 -19.61 -32.27 7.61
C GLU A 181 -19.84 -30.89 8.23
N ILE A 182 -18.80 -30.30 8.84
CA ILE A 182 -18.89 -29.00 9.51
C ILE A 182 -17.77 -28.08 9.03
N PHE A 183 -18.12 -26.85 8.70
CA PHE A 183 -17.19 -25.77 8.40
C PHE A 183 -17.30 -24.64 9.42
N ILE A 184 -16.18 -24.28 10.07
CA ILE A 184 -16.09 -23.24 11.09
C ILE A 184 -15.25 -22.07 10.57
N CYS A 185 -15.83 -20.87 10.50
CA CYS A 185 -15.17 -19.68 9.96
C CYS A 185 -15.15 -18.48 10.90
#